data_AF-A0A4Y1MZF6-F1
#
_entry.id   AF-A0A4Y1MZF6-F1
#
_cell.length_a   1.000
_cell.length_b   1.000
_cell.length_c   1.000
_cell.angle_alpha   90.00
_cell.angle_beta   90.00
_cell.angle_gamma   90.00
#
_symmetry.space_group_name_H-M   'P 1'
#
loop_
_entity.id
_entity.type
_entity.pdbx_description
1 polymer ?
#
loop_
_entity_poly.entity_id
_entity_poly.type
_entity_poly.pdbx_seq_one_letter_code
_entity_poly.pdbx_strand_id
1 'polypeptide(L)'
;MTAPRRAFLALLPVSAGSAPAAELSQPSPDADLIRLCRAFDDLEGQIQALYEDGATPIADDEERKAAIEPLRERQDALLGRICSLHASSAAGIKARAWTIRKWDVDLILYGHQGGTNDQLIRALILDLTGDPT
;
A
#
# COMPACT_ATOMS: atom_id res chain seq x y z
N MET A 1 -27.36 32.13 -73.90
CA MET A 1 -27.68 32.32 -72.47
C MET A 1 -27.30 31.03 -71.74
N THR A 2 -26.17 31.02 -71.05
CA THR A 2 -25.67 29.86 -70.29
C THR A 2 -25.18 30.37 -68.93
N ALA A 3 -25.88 29.98 -67.86
CA ALA A 3 -25.53 30.33 -66.48
C ALA A 3 -24.72 29.18 -65.84
N PRO A 4 -23.74 29.47 -64.96
CA PRO A 4 -22.83 28.47 -64.43
C PRO A 4 -23.37 27.77 -63.17
N ARG A 5 -23.09 26.46 -63.06
CA ARG A 5 -23.27 25.65 -61.84
C ARG A 5 -22.21 26.04 -60.80
N ARG A 6 -22.63 26.47 -59.62
CA ARG A 6 -21.78 26.57 -58.42
C ARG A 6 -22.05 25.39 -57.50
N ALA A 7 -20.98 24.67 -57.16
CA ALA A 7 -20.98 23.53 -56.24
C ALA A 7 -21.21 23.99 -54.80
N PHE A 8 -22.08 23.28 -54.08
CA PHE A 8 -22.27 23.43 -52.64
C PHE A 8 -21.22 22.60 -51.89
N LEU A 9 -20.40 23.25 -51.08
CA LEU A 9 -19.57 22.59 -50.06
C LEU A 9 -20.45 22.31 -48.84
N ALA A 10 -20.64 21.03 -48.52
CA ALA A 10 -21.28 20.59 -47.29
C ALA A 10 -20.30 20.73 -46.11
N LEU A 11 -20.64 21.58 -45.15
CA LEU A 11 -19.96 21.67 -43.85
C LEU A 11 -20.43 20.50 -42.98
N LEU A 12 -19.52 19.60 -42.61
CA LEU A 12 -19.76 18.56 -41.62
C LEU A 12 -19.70 19.17 -40.21
N PRO A 13 -20.66 18.86 -39.32
CA PRO A 13 -20.57 19.25 -37.92
C PRO A 13 -19.51 18.40 -37.21
N VAL A 14 -18.42 19.03 -36.77
CA VAL A 14 -17.51 18.46 -35.77
C VAL A 14 -18.32 18.30 -34.48
N SER A 15 -18.62 17.06 -34.12
CA SER A 15 -19.12 16.74 -32.79
C SER A 15 -17.96 16.91 -31.82
N ALA A 16 -18.01 17.97 -31.01
CA ALA A 16 -17.13 18.14 -29.87
C ALA A 16 -17.40 16.99 -28.89
N GLY A 17 -16.55 15.96 -28.93
CA GLY A 17 -16.54 14.92 -27.91
C GLY A 17 -16.30 15.56 -26.56
N SER A 18 -17.26 15.42 -25.66
CA SER A 18 -17.10 15.82 -24.26
C SER A 18 -15.93 15.02 -23.68
N ALA A 19 -14.84 15.72 -23.35
CA ALA A 19 -13.73 15.12 -22.63
C ALA A 19 -14.27 14.58 -21.29
N PRO A 20 -13.89 13.36 -20.86
CA PRO A 20 -14.27 12.89 -19.55
C PRO A 20 -13.68 13.87 -18.55
N ALA A 21 -14.56 14.58 -17.83
CA ALA A 21 -14.17 15.35 -16.67
C ALA A 21 -13.36 14.41 -15.78
N ALA A 22 -12.13 14.81 -15.44
CA ALA A 22 -11.31 14.09 -14.48
C ALA A 22 -12.13 13.97 -13.19
N GLU A 23 -12.75 12.81 -12.97
CA GLU A 23 -13.33 12.44 -11.70
C GLU A 23 -12.19 12.58 -10.69
N LEU A 24 -12.34 13.55 -9.80
CA LEU A 24 -11.51 13.67 -8.60
C LEU A 24 -11.57 12.31 -7.93
N SER A 25 -10.50 11.53 -8.05
CA SER A 25 -10.44 10.14 -7.61
C SER A 25 -10.86 10.12 -6.15
N GLN A 26 -12.03 9.56 -5.88
CA GLN A 26 -12.49 9.36 -4.51
C GLN A 26 -11.39 8.62 -3.76
N PRO A 27 -11.03 9.05 -2.54
CA PRO A 27 -10.03 8.34 -1.76
C PRO A 27 -10.46 6.89 -1.60
N SER A 28 -9.51 5.96 -1.81
CA SER A 28 -9.77 4.52 -1.68
C SER A 28 -10.47 4.25 -0.33
N PRO A 29 -11.45 3.34 -0.28
CA PRO A 29 -12.06 2.94 0.99
C PRO A 29 -11.02 2.41 1.99
N ASP A 30 -9.90 1.90 1.48
CA ASP A 30 -8.79 1.37 2.28
C ASP A 30 -7.64 2.38 2.46
N ALA A 31 -7.85 3.67 2.21
CA ALA A 31 -6.79 4.68 2.24
C ALA A 31 -6.04 4.72 3.58
N ASP A 32 -6.77 4.56 4.70
CA ASP A 32 -6.16 4.50 6.02
C ASP A 32 -5.34 3.22 6.24
N LEU A 33 -5.84 2.06 5.81
CA LEU A 33 -5.09 0.81 5.88
C LEU A 33 -3.79 0.93 5.08
N ILE A 34 -3.86 1.43 3.84
CA ILE A 34 -2.71 1.62 2.96
C ILE A 34 -1.67 2.55 3.61
N ARG A 35 -2.13 3.65 4.22
CA ARG A 35 -1.26 4.61 4.92
C ARG A 35 -0.58 3.97 6.12
N LEU A 36 -1.31 3.16 6.90
CA LEU A 36 -0.76 2.47 8.07
C LEU A 36 0.26 1.39 7.68
N CYS A 37 -0.03 0.58 6.65
CA CYS A 37 0.92 -0.38 6.07
C CYS A 37 2.23 0.29 5.67
N ARG A 38 2.17 1.43 4.96
CA ARG A 38 3.37 2.19 4.59
C ARG A 38 4.16 2.67 5.81
N ALA A 39 3.48 3.24 6.80
CA ALA A 39 4.13 3.72 8.01
C ALA A 39 4.82 2.59 8.80
N PHE A 40 4.19 1.40 8.83
CA PHE A 40 4.77 0.21 9.44
C PHE A 40 6.01 -0.29 8.67
N ASP A 41 5.92 -0.34 7.34
CA ASP A 41 7.02 -0.72 6.45
C ASP A 41 8.20 0.25 6.54
N ASP A 42 7.94 1.55 6.72
CA ASP A 42 8.96 2.59 6.88
C ASP A 42 9.71 2.46 8.22
N LEU A 43 9.01 2.09 9.30
CA LEU A 43 9.66 1.78 10.57
C LEU A 43 10.53 0.52 10.45
N GLU A 44 10.10 -0.48 9.69
CA GLU A 44 10.92 -1.67 9.47
C GLU A 44 12.19 -1.33 8.69
N GLY A 45 12.06 -0.45 7.68
CA GLY A 45 13.23 0.06 6.95
C GLY A 45 14.20 0.80 7.86
N GLN A 46 13.71 1.58 8.82
CA GLN A 46 14.54 2.26 9.81
C GLN A 46 15.26 1.26 10.73
N ILE A 47 14.57 0.22 11.19
CA ILE A 47 15.17 -0.82 12.04
C ILE A 47 16.25 -1.60 11.29
N GLN A 48 15.96 -2.05 10.07
CA GLN A 48 16.91 -2.74 9.19
C GLN A 48 18.16 -1.88 8.93
N ALA A 49 18.00 -0.56 8.79
CA ALA A 49 19.13 0.34 8.58
C ALA A 49 20.12 0.40 9.77
N LEU A 50 19.71 -0.01 10.97
CA LEU A 50 20.54 0.00 12.18
C LEU A 50 21.40 -1.27 12.36
N TYR A 51 21.09 -2.35 11.64
CA TYR A 51 21.89 -3.59 11.67
C TYR A 51 23.17 -3.47 10.83
N GLU A 52 24.11 -4.41 10.98
CA GLU A 52 25.48 -4.36 10.42
C GLU A 52 25.51 -4.11 8.91
N ASP A 53 24.58 -4.69 8.15
CA ASP A 53 24.46 -4.52 6.69
C ASP A 53 23.56 -3.33 6.29
N GLY A 54 23.10 -2.56 7.28
CA GLY A 54 22.17 -1.44 7.11
C GLY A 54 22.85 -0.14 6.63
N ALA A 55 22.03 0.85 6.32
CA ALA A 55 22.51 2.16 5.84
C ALA A 55 23.16 3.03 6.93
N THR A 56 22.81 2.80 8.20
CA THR A 56 23.28 3.55 9.37
C THR A 56 23.54 2.57 10.53
N PRO A 57 24.50 1.65 10.38
CA PRO A 57 24.70 0.56 11.32
C PRO A 57 25.16 1.09 12.69
N ILE A 58 24.64 0.51 13.76
CA ILE A 58 25.14 0.72 15.13
C ILE A 58 25.86 -0.55 15.55
N ALA A 59 27.16 -0.46 15.83
CA ALA A 59 28.00 -1.62 16.14
C ALA A 59 27.74 -2.17 17.55
N ASP A 60 27.48 -1.29 18.52
CA ASP A 60 27.19 -1.69 19.90
C ASP A 60 25.77 -2.24 20.02
N ASP A 61 25.64 -3.43 20.59
CA ASP A 61 24.37 -4.17 20.66
C ASP A 61 23.36 -3.48 21.58
N GLU A 62 23.80 -2.94 22.72
CA GLU A 62 22.92 -2.28 23.68
C GLU A 62 22.46 -0.91 23.17
N GLU A 63 23.36 -0.15 22.53
CA GLU A 63 23.00 1.10 21.84
C GLU A 63 22.01 0.83 20.70
N ARG A 64 22.27 -0.20 19.89
CA ARG A 64 21.38 -0.59 18.79
C ARG A 64 20.00 -0.99 19.32
N LYS A 65 19.96 -1.79 20.39
CA LYS A 65 18.72 -2.20 21.05
C LYS A 65 17.94 -1.00 21.57
N ALA A 66 18.60 -0.07 22.26
CA ALA A 66 17.98 1.16 22.78
C ALA A 66 17.44 2.05 21.65
N ALA A 67 18.07 2.06 20.47
CA ALA A 67 17.57 2.77 19.29
C ALA A 67 16.38 2.06 18.62
N ILE A 68 16.37 0.73 18.60
CA ILE A 68 15.32 -0.09 17.96
C ILE A 68 14.04 -0.14 18.81
N GLU A 69 14.15 -0.25 20.13
CA GLU A 69 13.02 -0.41 21.06
C GLU A 69 11.87 0.59 20.83
N PRO A 70 12.09 1.92 20.77
CA PRO A 70 11.01 2.88 20.49
C PRO A 70 10.41 2.75 19.08
N LEU A 71 11.16 2.22 18.10
CA LEU A 71 10.64 1.94 16.76
C LEU A 71 9.71 0.71 16.78
N ARG A 72 10.07 -0.31 17.55
CA ARG A 72 9.25 -1.52 17.76
C ARG A 72 7.95 -1.19 18.49
N GLU A 73 7.98 -0.37 19.54
CA GLU A 73 6.75 0.09 20.22
C GLU A 73 5.77 0.80 19.26
N ARG A 74 6.31 1.64 18.37
CA ARG A 74 5.49 2.31 17.34
C ARG A 74 4.96 1.35 16.30
N GLN A 75 5.75 0.34 15.90
CA GLN A 75 5.29 -0.71 15.00
C GLN A 75 4.15 -1.52 15.62
N ASP A 76 4.25 -1.91 16.89
CA ASP A 76 3.21 -2.68 17.58
C ASP A 76 1.88 -1.91 17.63
N ALA A 77 1.95 -0.60 17.91
CA ALA A 77 0.77 0.27 17.87
C ALA A 77 0.13 0.36 16.46
N LEU A 78 0.94 0.37 15.40
CA LEU A 78 0.46 0.36 14.02
C LEU A 78 -0.12 -1.00 13.64
N LEU A 79 0.52 -2.10 14.05
CA LEU A 79 0.10 -3.47 13.81
C LEU A 79 -1.33 -3.70 14.30
N GLY A 80 -1.61 -3.34 15.56
CA GLY A 80 -2.95 -3.49 16.14
C GLY A 80 -4.02 -2.75 15.33
N ARG A 81 -3.69 -1.56 14.81
CA ARG A 81 -4.59 -0.78 13.95
C ARG A 81 -4.76 -1.41 12.57
N ILE A 82 -3.68 -1.88 11.94
CA ILE A 82 -3.72 -2.55 10.63
C ILE A 82 -4.62 -3.78 10.70
N CYS A 83 -4.45 -4.61 11.73
CA CYS A 83 -5.23 -5.84 11.92
C CYS A 83 -6.70 -5.59 12.27
N SER A 84 -7.03 -4.42 12.84
CA SER A 84 -8.42 -4.03 13.14
C SER A 84 -9.22 -3.52 11.94
N LEU A 85 -8.55 -3.25 10.81
CA LEU A 85 -9.18 -2.76 9.59
C LEU A 85 -9.46 -3.93 8.65
N HIS A 86 -10.53 -3.83 7.87
CA HIS A 86 -10.83 -4.75 6.77
C HIS A 86 -10.47 -4.09 5.44
N ALA A 87 -9.74 -4.80 4.58
CA ALA A 87 -9.46 -4.35 3.23
C ALA A 87 -10.58 -4.77 2.29
N SER A 88 -11.31 -3.80 1.72
CA SER A 88 -12.41 -4.10 0.77
C SER A 88 -12.03 -3.86 -0.69
N SER A 89 -10.79 -3.43 -0.97
CA SER A 89 -10.28 -3.17 -2.32
C SER A 89 -8.99 -3.95 -2.60
N ALA A 90 -8.74 -4.21 -3.89
CA ALA A 90 -7.49 -4.84 -4.32
C ALA A 90 -6.24 -4.05 -3.90
N ALA A 91 -6.35 -2.72 -3.76
CA ALA A 91 -5.25 -1.87 -3.31
C ALA A 91 -4.93 -2.09 -1.81
N GLY A 92 -5.95 -2.20 -0.96
CA GLY A 92 -5.78 -2.49 0.47
C GLY A 92 -5.23 -3.89 0.70
N ILE A 93 -5.80 -4.90 0.03
CA ILE A 93 -5.32 -6.29 0.08
C ILE A 93 -3.85 -6.36 -0.33
N LYS A 94 -3.49 -5.69 -1.45
CA LYS A 94 -2.11 -5.64 -1.94
C LYS A 94 -1.17 -4.95 -0.95
N ALA A 95 -1.60 -3.88 -0.27
CA ALA A 95 -0.79 -3.20 0.73
C ALA A 95 -0.47 -4.14 1.90
N ARG A 96 -1.48 -4.83 2.45
CA ARG A 96 -1.28 -5.80 3.54
C ARG A 96 -0.38 -6.96 3.12
N ALA A 97 -0.61 -7.54 1.95
CA ALA A 97 0.22 -8.62 1.42
C ALA A 97 1.69 -8.19 1.24
N TRP A 98 1.93 -6.95 0.83
CA TRP A 98 3.29 -6.40 0.73
C TRP A 98 3.95 -6.22 2.09
N THR A 99 3.23 -5.69 3.07
CA THR A 99 3.73 -5.56 4.45
C THR A 99 4.13 -6.93 5.01
N ILE A 100 3.28 -7.95 4.84
CA ILE A 100 3.62 -9.34 5.22
C ILE A 100 4.91 -9.76 4.53
N ARG A 101 4.96 -9.70 3.19
CA ARG A 101 6.16 -10.13 2.45
C ARG A 101 7.45 -9.44 2.91
N LYS A 102 7.39 -8.15 3.28
CA LYS A 102 8.55 -7.39 3.73
C LYS A 102 9.03 -7.84 5.12
N TRP A 103 8.10 -8.14 6.02
CA TRP A 103 8.38 -8.62 7.37
C TRP A 103 8.72 -10.12 7.44
N ASP A 104 8.29 -10.87 6.44
CA ASP A 104 8.21 -12.33 6.48
C ASP A 104 9.28 -13.02 5.61
N VAL A 105 10.32 -12.29 5.20
CA VAL A 105 11.47 -12.87 4.47
C VAL A 105 12.08 -14.02 5.27
N ASP A 106 12.11 -13.94 6.60
CA ASP A 106 12.63 -15.00 7.46
C ASP A 106 11.65 -16.14 7.75
N LEU A 107 10.33 -15.98 7.62
CA LEU A 107 9.40 -17.12 7.69
C LEU A 107 9.45 -17.94 6.41
N ILE A 108 9.52 -17.28 5.25
CA ILE A 108 9.62 -17.94 3.94
C ILE A 108 10.95 -18.68 3.81
N LEU A 109 12.03 -18.15 4.39
CA LEU A 109 13.38 -18.73 4.27
C LEU A 109 13.82 -19.60 5.45
N TYR A 110 13.38 -19.30 6.68
CA TYR A 110 13.92 -19.92 7.90
C TYR A 110 12.85 -20.39 8.91
N GLY A 111 11.55 -20.24 8.62
CA GLY A 111 10.48 -20.80 9.46
C GLY A 111 10.33 -20.13 10.84
N HIS A 112 10.54 -18.82 10.95
CA HIS A 112 10.47 -18.10 12.22
C HIS A 112 9.05 -17.98 12.80
N GLN A 113 8.80 -18.50 14.00
CA GLN A 113 7.52 -18.34 14.72
C GLN A 113 7.49 -17.03 15.50
N GLY A 114 6.78 -16.01 14.99
CA GLY A 114 6.49 -14.77 15.71
C GLY A 114 5.02 -14.37 15.58
N GLY A 115 4.38 -14.01 16.70
CA GLY A 115 2.93 -13.75 16.76
C GLY A 115 2.43 -12.53 15.96
N THR A 116 3.32 -11.66 15.49
CA THR A 116 3.00 -10.54 14.60
C THR A 116 2.61 -11.03 13.19
N ASN A 117 3.30 -12.04 12.67
CA ASN A 117 3.04 -12.57 11.33
C ASN A 117 1.69 -13.29 11.31
N ASP A 118 1.36 -14.03 12.36
CA ASP A 118 0.08 -14.72 12.49
C ASP A 118 -1.11 -13.75 12.44
N GLN A 119 -1.00 -12.58 13.07
CA GLN A 119 -2.08 -11.58 13.06
C GLN A 119 -2.29 -10.96 11.68
N LEU A 120 -1.22 -10.57 10.99
CA LEU A 120 -1.31 -10.01 9.64
C LEU A 120 -1.81 -11.04 8.64
N ILE A 121 -1.33 -12.28 8.73
CA ILE A 121 -1.77 -13.39 7.88
C ILE A 121 -3.26 -13.67 8.13
N ARG A 122 -3.70 -13.77 9.40
CA ARG A 122 -5.12 -13.93 9.74
C ARG A 122 -5.95 -12.80 9.13
N ALA A 123 -5.52 -11.56 9.31
CA ALA A 123 -6.25 -10.40 8.79
C ALA A 123 -6.32 -10.43 7.25
N LEU A 124 -5.25 -10.83 6.56
CA LEU A 124 -5.26 -11.01 5.10
C LEU A 124 -6.22 -12.12 4.66
N ILE A 125 -6.27 -13.25 5.37
CA ILE A 125 -7.21 -14.34 5.07
C ILE A 125 -8.65 -13.83 5.19
N LEU A 126 -8.96 -13.04 6.22
CA LEU A 126 -10.29 -12.46 6.41
C LEU A 126 -10.64 -11.47 5.29
N ASP A 127 -9.69 -10.64 4.83
CA ASP A 127 -9.91 -9.78 3.66
C ASP A 127 -10.25 -10.57 2.39
N LEU A 128 -9.55 -11.68 2.17
CA LEU A 128 -9.71 -12.52 0.97
C LEU A 128 -10.99 -13.36 0.99
N THR A 129 -11.49 -13.70 2.18
CA THR A 129 -12.68 -14.54 2.37
C THR A 129 -13.96 -13.72 2.59
N GLY A 130 -13.83 -12.45 2.96
CA GLY A 130 -14.96 -11.58 3.31
C GLY A 130 -15.52 -11.84 4.71
N ASP A 131 -14.80 -12.60 5.54
CA ASP A 131 -15.17 -12.85 6.92
C ASP A 131 -14.90 -11.61 7.79
N PRO A 132 -15.76 -11.30 8.78
CA PRO A 132 -15.55 -10.16 9.67
C PRO A 132 -14.30 -10.34 10.55
N THR A 133 -13.64 -9.21 10.85
CA THR A 133 -12.38 -9.14 11.63
C THR A 133 -12.55 -9.41 13.11
#